data_AF-A0A9D8LBQ7-F1
#
_entry.id   AF-A0A9D8LBQ7-F1
#
_cell.length_a   1.000
_cell.length_b   1.000
_cell.length_c   1.000
_cell.angle_alpha   90.00
_cell.angle_beta   90.00
_cell.angle_gamma   90.00
#
_symmetry.space_group_name_H-M   'P 1'
#
loop_
_entity.id
_entity.type
_entity.pdbx_description
1 polymer ?
#
loop_
_entity_poly.entity_id
_entity_poly.type
_entity_poly.pdbx_seq_one_letter_code
_entity_poly.pdbx_strand_id
1 'polypeptide(L)'
;VAAIPAGPNGDRGTYGVTDSIIMFENSQNKDTAWKFLDFIFTTDKRAEFDANEGFLPVNAEESKMPMFADNADLKEFAALLPDARFAPVIPGWEEIASVTSNALQKIYLGEGEIKATLDAAAKEIDGIIAANK
;
A
#
# COMPACT_ATOMS: atom_id res chain seq x y z
N VAL A 1 3.83 10.64 -16.38
CA VAL A 1 3.53 9.29 -15.85
C VAL A 1 2.50 8.60 -16.74
N ALA A 2 2.38 7.26 -16.71
CA ALA A 2 1.34 6.51 -17.44
C ALA A 2 0.99 5.23 -16.67
N ALA A 3 -0.22 4.69 -16.91
CA ALA A 3 -0.69 3.48 -16.25
C ALA A 3 0.13 2.23 -16.60
N ILE A 4 0.21 1.28 -15.65
CA ILE A 4 0.79 -0.04 -15.88
C ILE A 4 0.00 -0.74 -17.00
N PRO A 5 0.65 -1.31 -18.03
CA PRO A 5 -0.02 -2.04 -19.09
C PRO A 5 -0.83 -3.22 -18.55
N ALA A 6 -1.97 -3.49 -19.19
CA ALA A 6 -2.74 -4.69 -18.87
C ALA A 6 -1.94 -5.96 -19.21
N GLY A 7 -2.17 -7.03 -18.45
CA GLY A 7 -1.63 -8.34 -18.74
C GLY A 7 -2.20 -8.93 -20.05
N PRO A 8 -1.67 -10.06 -20.53
CA PRO A 8 -2.08 -10.68 -21.79
C PRO A 8 -3.59 -10.96 -21.92
N ASN A 9 -4.28 -11.14 -20.79
CA ASN A 9 -5.72 -11.41 -20.73
C ASN A 9 -6.57 -10.17 -20.43
N GLY A 10 -5.96 -8.98 -20.37
CA GLY A 10 -6.63 -7.73 -20.00
C GLY A 10 -6.65 -7.46 -18.49
N ASP A 11 -6.10 -8.36 -17.67
CA ASP A 11 -6.02 -8.18 -16.21
C ASP A 11 -5.20 -6.95 -15.85
N ARG A 12 -5.65 -6.24 -14.80
CA ARG A 12 -4.97 -5.07 -14.24
C ARG A 12 -4.79 -5.27 -12.75
N GLY A 13 -3.70 -4.75 -12.22
CA GLY A 13 -3.42 -4.80 -10.79
C GLY A 13 -2.22 -3.93 -10.44
N THR A 14 -2.31 -3.28 -9.30
CA THR A 14 -1.17 -2.60 -8.66
C THR A 14 -1.21 -2.86 -7.16
N TYR A 15 -0.04 -2.81 -6.52
CA TYR A 15 0.04 -2.90 -5.06
C TYR A 15 -0.27 -1.53 -4.46
N GLY A 16 -1.30 -1.49 -3.61
CA GLY A 16 -1.65 -0.30 -2.85
C GLY A 16 -0.89 -0.26 -1.54
N VAL A 17 -0.23 0.86 -1.26
CA VAL A 17 0.46 1.12 0.00
C VAL A 17 -0.23 2.29 0.69
N THR A 18 -0.36 2.19 2.01
CA THR A 18 -0.90 3.25 2.85
C THR A 18 0.09 3.56 3.96
N ASP A 19 0.51 4.81 4.06
CA ASP A 19 1.28 5.28 5.20
C ASP A 19 0.34 5.70 6.32
N SER A 20 0.67 5.32 7.56
CA SER A 20 -0.15 5.59 8.74
C SER A 20 0.68 6.26 9.82
N ILE A 21 0.12 7.30 10.44
CA ILE A 21 0.67 7.89 11.67
C ILE A 21 -0.08 7.27 12.84
N ILE A 22 0.66 6.63 13.76
CA ILE A 22 0.08 5.88 14.88
C ILE A 22 0.46 6.49 16.23
N MET A 23 -0.48 6.45 17.17
CA MET A 23 -0.22 6.77 18.58
C MET A 23 0.02 5.47 19.35
N PHE A 24 1.20 5.31 19.95
CA PHE A 24 1.48 4.13 20.76
C PHE A 24 0.58 4.05 21.99
N GLU A 25 0.11 2.84 22.28
CA GLU A 25 -0.78 2.56 23.40
C GLU A 25 -0.16 2.93 24.75
N ASN A 26 1.16 2.79 24.90
CA ASN A 26 1.89 3.10 26.13
C ASN A 26 2.39 4.56 26.22
N SER A 27 2.01 5.42 25.27
CA SER A 27 2.38 6.84 25.30
C SER A 27 1.91 7.50 26.60
N GLN A 28 2.82 8.25 27.24
CA GLN A 28 2.51 9.05 28.43
C GLN A 28 1.93 10.43 28.07
N ASN A 29 1.85 10.77 26.77
CA ASN A 29 1.46 12.09 26.28
C ASN A 29 0.30 12.00 25.28
N LYS A 30 -0.68 11.12 25.52
CA LYS A 30 -1.77 10.84 24.56
C LYS A 30 -2.56 12.09 24.16
N ASP A 31 -2.90 12.95 25.11
CA ASP A 31 -3.66 14.17 24.82
C ASP A 31 -2.90 15.12 23.88
N THR A 32 -1.60 15.31 24.12
CA THR A 32 -0.75 16.15 23.25
C THR A 32 -0.56 15.50 21.88
N ALA A 33 -0.32 14.19 21.83
CA ALA A 33 -0.20 13.46 20.58
C ALA A 33 -1.50 13.56 19.75
N TRP A 34 -2.65 13.43 20.39
CA TRP A 34 -3.95 13.58 19.74
C TRP A 34 -4.16 14.99 19.18
N LYS A 35 -3.83 16.04 19.95
CA LYS A 35 -3.89 17.43 19.47
C LYS A 35 -2.99 17.68 18.26
N PHE A 36 -1.80 17.06 18.23
CA PHE A 36 -0.92 17.13 17.07
C PHE A 36 -1.52 16.44 15.85
N LEU A 37 -2.07 15.23 16.02
CA LEU A 37 -2.76 14.52 14.95
C LEU A 37 -3.94 15.32 14.40
N ASP A 38 -4.76 15.90 15.28
CA ASP A 38 -5.89 16.75 14.87
C ASP A 38 -5.41 17.97 14.07
N PHE A 39 -4.32 18.62 14.51
CA PHE A 39 -3.73 19.76 13.80
C PHE A 39 -3.16 19.39 12.42
N ILE A 40 -2.35 18.34 12.32
CA ILE A 40 -1.65 17.99 11.06
C ILE A 40 -2.59 17.42 9.99
N PHE A 41 -3.75 16.91 10.40
CA PHE A 41 -4.81 16.44 9.49
C PHE A 41 -5.88 17.50 9.18
N THR A 42 -5.71 18.75 9.64
CA THR A 42 -6.49 19.85 9.07
C THR A 42 -6.18 20.01 7.58
N THR A 43 -7.19 20.36 6.78
CA THR A 43 -7.07 20.41 5.31
C THR A 43 -5.85 21.19 4.84
N ASP A 44 -5.63 22.41 5.36
CA ASP A 44 -4.52 23.27 4.93
C ASP A 44 -3.15 22.67 5.30
N LYS A 45 -3.04 22.06 6.49
CA LYS A 45 -1.78 21.47 6.95
C LYS A 45 -1.45 20.18 6.22
N ARG A 46 -2.47 19.36 5.95
CA ARG A 46 -2.32 18.14 5.17
C ARG A 46 -1.92 18.45 3.73
N ALA A 47 -2.64 19.40 3.10
CA ALA A 47 -2.33 19.88 1.76
C ALA A 47 -0.91 20.43 1.63
N GLU A 48 -0.45 21.22 2.61
CA GLU A 48 0.93 21.71 2.66
C GLU A 48 1.95 20.56 2.75
N PHE A 49 1.69 19.57 3.60
CA PHE A 49 2.56 18.40 3.75
C PHE A 49 2.60 17.57 2.46
N ASP A 50 1.44 17.19 1.92
CA ASP A 50 1.36 16.32 0.74
C ASP A 50 1.95 16.96 -0.51
N ALA A 51 1.75 18.26 -0.70
CA ALA A 51 2.38 18.98 -1.81
C ALA A 51 3.90 19.03 -1.70
N ASN A 52 4.45 19.18 -0.48
CA ASN A 52 5.89 19.25 -0.27
C ASN A 52 6.56 17.87 -0.44
N GLU A 53 5.91 16.80 0.00
CA GLU A 53 6.44 15.43 -0.11
C GLU A 53 6.11 14.79 -1.47
N GLY A 54 5.22 15.39 -2.27
CA GLY A 54 4.75 14.83 -3.53
C GLY A 54 3.78 13.66 -3.36
N PHE A 55 3.06 13.62 -2.24
CA PHE A 55 2.07 12.60 -1.92
C PHE A 55 0.72 12.89 -2.55
N LEU A 56 -0.12 11.84 -2.60
CA LEU A 56 -1.51 11.96 -3.00
C LEU A 56 -2.32 12.68 -1.92
N PRO A 57 -3.37 13.41 -2.32
CA PRO A 57 -4.31 13.97 -1.37
C PRO A 57 -5.04 12.83 -0.62
N VAL A 58 -5.08 12.92 0.70
CA VAL A 58 -5.66 11.87 1.56
C VAL A 58 -7.10 12.17 2.00
N ASN A 59 -7.63 13.35 1.62
CA ASN A 59 -9.04 13.71 1.85
C ASN A 59 -9.67 14.42 0.65
N ALA A 60 -11.01 14.48 0.64
CA ALA A 60 -11.77 15.01 -0.49
C ALA A 60 -11.57 16.51 -0.73
N GLU A 61 -11.38 17.33 0.30
CA GLU A 61 -11.19 18.78 0.13
C GLU A 61 -9.83 19.10 -0.47
N GLU A 62 -8.81 18.39 -0.01
CA GLU A 62 -7.47 18.45 -0.58
C GLU A 62 -7.45 18.07 -2.07
N SER A 63 -8.15 16.97 -2.43
CA SER A 63 -8.19 16.50 -3.82
C SER A 63 -8.77 17.50 -4.82
N LYS A 64 -9.55 18.49 -4.34
CA LYS A 64 -10.14 19.56 -5.16
C LYS A 64 -9.19 20.75 -5.37
N MET A 65 -8.10 20.85 -4.61
CA MET A 65 -7.18 21.98 -4.72
C MET A 65 -6.41 21.93 -6.04
N PRO A 66 -6.17 23.07 -6.71
CA PRO A 66 -5.55 23.10 -8.04
C PRO A 66 -4.21 22.36 -8.13
N MET A 67 -3.38 22.43 -7.08
CA MET A 67 -2.07 21.77 -7.07
C MET A 67 -2.15 20.23 -7.13
N PHE A 68 -3.29 19.64 -6.77
CA PHE A 68 -3.55 18.21 -6.94
C PHE A 68 -4.45 17.95 -8.15
N ALA A 69 -5.56 18.69 -8.25
CA ALA A 69 -6.58 18.51 -9.27
C ALA A 69 -6.09 18.83 -10.69
N ASP A 70 -5.05 19.65 -10.86
CA ASP A 70 -4.47 19.98 -12.17
C ASP A 70 -3.13 19.29 -12.44
N ASN A 71 -2.62 18.52 -11.47
CA ASN A 71 -1.37 17.78 -11.62
C ASN A 71 -1.56 16.54 -12.50
N ALA A 72 -0.95 16.55 -13.69
CA ALA A 72 -1.08 15.48 -14.67
C ALA A 72 -0.52 14.14 -14.16
N ASP A 73 0.59 14.14 -13.43
CA ASP A 73 1.18 12.90 -12.92
C ASP A 73 0.34 12.29 -11.80
N LEU A 74 -0.24 13.12 -10.93
CA LEU A 74 -1.16 12.63 -9.90
C LEU A 74 -2.46 12.08 -10.49
N LYS A 75 -2.99 12.67 -11.58
CA LYS A 75 -4.14 12.12 -12.30
C LYS A 75 -3.88 10.71 -12.82
N GLU A 76 -2.73 10.51 -13.46
CA GLU A 76 -2.33 9.21 -13.99
C GLU A 76 -2.14 8.18 -12.87
N PHE A 77 -1.56 8.59 -11.74
CA PHE A 77 -1.41 7.72 -10.58
C PHE A 77 -2.77 7.38 -9.94
N ALA A 78 -3.64 8.37 -9.72
CA ALA A 78 -4.95 8.19 -9.11
C ALA A 78 -5.86 7.28 -9.95
N ALA A 79 -5.70 7.28 -11.28
CA ALA A 79 -6.40 6.38 -12.18
C ALA A 79 -6.08 4.89 -11.96
N LEU A 80 -4.97 4.56 -11.27
CA LEU A 80 -4.61 3.19 -10.90
C LEU A 80 -5.31 2.69 -9.63
N LEU A 81 -5.85 3.58 -8.79
CA LEU A 81 -6.45 3.22 -7.50
C LEU A 81 -7.62 2.23 -7.61
N PRO A 82 -8.52 2.28 -8.62
CA PRO A 82 -9.57 1.27 -8.77
C PRO A 82 -9.04 -0.16 -8.96
N ASP A 83 -7.86 -0.30 -9.56
CA ASP A 83 -7.19 -1.58 -9.81
C ASP A 83 -6.24 -1.97 -8.67
N ALA A 84 -6.07 -1.12 -7.66
CA ALA A 84 -5.14 -1.36 -6.56
C ALA A 84 -5.64 -2.46 -5.62
N ARG A 85 -4.69 -3.20 -5.05
CA ARG A 85 -4.91 -4.16 -3.96
C ARG A 85 -3.98 -3.80 -2.81
N PHE A 86 -4.55 -3.44 -1.68
CA PHE A 86 -3.80 -3.03 -0.50
C PHE A 86 -3.25 -4.25 0.26
N ALA A 87 -2.17 -4.03 0.98
CA ALA A 87 -1.65 -4.96 1.97
C ALA A 87 -2.77 -5.42 2.94
N PRO A 88 -3.06 -6.72 3.08
CA PRO A 88 -3.93 -7.25 4.11
C PRO A 88 -3.46 -6.88 5.51
N VAL A 89 -4.37 -6.37 6.33
CA VAL A 89 -4.12 -6.06 7.75
C VAL A 89 -4.38 -7.30 8.59
N ILE A 90 -3.51 -8.31 8.44
CA ILE A 90 -3.57 -9.57 9.19
C ILE A 90 -2.21 -9.86 9.84
N PRO A 91 -2.18 -10.54 11.01
CA PRO A 91 -0.92 -11.00 11.56
C PRO A 91 -0.28 -12.03 10.60
N GLY A 92 1.05 -11.99 10.48
CA GLY A 92 1.78 -12.85 9.55
C GLY A 92 1.91 -12.33 8.11
N TRP A 93 1.37 -11.13 7.79
CA TRP A 93 1.37 -10.62 6.41
C TRP A 93 2.78 -10.45 5.82
N GLU A 94 3.74 -9.94 6.60
CA GLU A 94 5.11 -9.73 6.12
C GLU A 94 5.80 -11.06 5.79
N GLU A 95 5.57 -12.10 6.59
CA GLU A 95 6.05 -13.44 6.28
C GLU A 95 5.40 -13.99 4.99
N ILE A 96 4.09 -13.79 4.82
CA ILE A 96 3.36 -14.19 3.60
C ILE A 96 3.92 -13.50 2.35
N ALA A 97 4.17 -12.18 2.43
CA ALA A 97 4.75 -11.40 1.35
C ALA A 97 6.18 -11.87 1.00
N SER A 98 6.98 -12.19 2.02
CA SER A 98 8.33 -12.75 1.86
C SER A 98 8.31 -14.12 1.18
N VAL A 99 7.46 -15.05 1.64
CA VAL A 99 7.31 -16.38 1.03
C VAL A 99 6.90 -16.27 -0.44
N THR A 100 5.95 -15.37 -0.74
CA THR A 100 5.50 -15.11 -2.12
C THR A 100 6.64 -14.57 -2.99
N SER A 101 7.40 -13.59 -2.48
CA SER A 101 8.52 -12.98 -3.21
C SER A 101 9.64 -13.98 -3.50
N ASN A 102 9.99 -14.81 -2.51
CA ASN A 102 11.02 -15.85 -2.67
C ASN A 102 10.61 -16.91 -3.70
N ALA A 103 9.33 -17.32 -3.69
CA ALA A 103 8.80 -18.27 -4.66
C ALA A 103 8.87 -17.74 -6.09
N LEU A 104 8.46 -16.47 -6.30
CA LEU A 104 8.56 -15.82 -7.60
C LEU A 104 10.01 -15.65 -8.06
N GLN A 105 10.91 -15.25 -7.15
CA GLN A 105 12.34 -15.13 -7.45
C GLN A 105 12.93 -16.46 -7.92
N LYS A 106 12.62 -17.56 -7.22
CA LYS A 106 13.06 -18.91 -7.60
C LYS A 106 12.59 -19.30 -9.00
N ILE A 107 11.34 -19.00 -9.34
CA ILE A 107 10.78 -19.24 -10.68
C ILE A 107 11.51 -18.41 -11.72
N TYR A 108 11.74 -17.12 -11.47
CA TYR A 108 12.43 -16.23 -12.41
C TYR A 108 13.90 -16.57 -12.64
N LEU A 109 14.56 -17.17 -11.64
CA LEU A 109 15.92 -17.70 -11.77
C LEU A 109 15.99 -19.06 -12.47
N GLY A 110 14.84 -19.68 -12.79
CA GLY A 110 14.78 -21.02 -13.38
C GLY A 110 15.14 -22.14 -12.41
N GLU A 111 15.10 -21.87 -11.10
CA GLU A 111 15.51 -22.79 -10.04
C GLU A 111 14.34 -23.64 -9.50
N GLY A 112 13.13 -23.48 -10.04
CA GLY A 112 11.94 -24.22 -9.64
C GLY A 112 10.91 -24.32 -10.74
N GLU A 113 10.22 -25.47 -10.81
CA GLU A 113 9.03 -25.62 -11.63
C GLU A 113 7.90 -24.74 -11.07
N ILE A 114 7.17 -24.05 -11.95
CA ILE A 114 6.19 -23.01 -11.59
C ILE A 114 5.15 -23.55 -10.63
N LYS A 115 4.46 -24.63 -10.99
CA LYS A 115 3.33 -25.15 -10.21
C LYS A 115 3.82 -25.66 -8.86
N ALA A 116 4.85 -26.51 -8.83
CA ALA A 116 5.39 -27.09 -7.61
C ALA A 116 5.92 -26.01 -6.65
N THR A 117 6.56 -24.96 -7.17
CA THR A 117 7.08 -23.86 -6.35
C THR A 117 5.94 -23.04 -5.74
N LEU A 118 4.90 -22.72 -6.51
CA LEU A 118 3.73 -21.99 -6.01
C LEU A 118 2.89 -22.84 -5.04
N ASP A 119 2.71 -24.14 -5.30
CA ASP A 119 2.02 -25.06 -4.39
C ASP A 119 2.73 -25.14 -3.03
N ALA A 120 4.06 -25.19 -3.03
CA ALA A 120 4.86 -25.22 -1.80
C ALA A 120 4.73 -23.90 -1.02
N ALA A 121 4.80 -22.76 -1.70
CA ALA A 121 4.60 -21.44 -1.11
C ALA A 121 3.20 -21.30 -0.50
N ALA A 122 2.15 -21.74 -1.21
CA ALA A 122 0.78 -21.73 -0.70
C ALA A 122 0.64 -22.56 0.59
N LYS A 123 1.23 -23.76 0.64
CA LYS A 123 1.21 -24.60 1.84
C LYS A 123 1.92 -23.96 3.03
N GLU A 124 3.02 -23.24 2.79
CA GLU A 124 3.73 -22.50 3.83
C GLU A 124 2.91 -21.30 4.34
N ILE A 125 2.29 -20.54 3.43
CA ILE A 125 1.37 -19.44 3.74
C ILE A 125 0.19 -19.93 4.59
N ASP A 126 -0.42 -21.08 4.23
CA ASP A 126 -1.49 -21.68 5.03
C ASP A 126 -1.04 -21.99 6.48
N GLY A 127 0.22 -22.41 6.64
CA GLY A 127 0.85 -22.62 7.95
C GLY A 127 1.00 -21.32 8.74
N ILE A 128 1.45 -20.25 8.08
CA ILE A 128 1.58 -18.92 8.70
C ILE A 128 0.21 -18.42 9.18
N ILE A 129 -0.81 -18.51 8.32
CA ILE A 129 -2.17 -18.11 8.65
C ILE A 129 -2.71 -18.92 9.82
N ALA A 130 -2.50 -20.23 9.84
CA ALA A 130 -2.97 -21.09 10.93
C ALA A 130 -2.29 -20.79 12.28
N ALA A 131 -1.01 -20.40 12.29
CA ALA A 131 -0.26 -20.07 13.49
C ALA A 131 -0.61 -18.69 14.09
N ASN A 132 -1.27 -17.82 13.30
CA ASN A 132 -1.56 -16.42 13.62
C ASN A 132 -3.05 -16.13 13.82
N LYS A 133 -3.89 -17.17 13.91
CA LYS A 133 -5.30 -17.06 14.33
C LYS A 133 -5.43 -16.91 15.84
#